data_AF-A0A7J8B601-F1
#
_entry.id   AF-A0A7J8B601-F1
#
_cell.length_a   1.000
_cell.length_b   1.000
_cell.length_c   1.000
_cell.angle_alpha   90.00
_cell.angle_beta   90.00
_cell.angle_gamma   90.00
#
_symmetry.space_group_name_H-M   'P 1'
#
loop_
_entity.id
_entity.type
_entity.pdbx_description
1 polymer ?
#
loop_
_entity_poly.entity_id
_entity_poly.type
_entity_poly.pdbx_seq_one_letter_code
_entity_poly.pdbx_strand_id
1 'polypeptide(L)' 'MDMMVYVWTLSDPETRVKIQDAHRLHHVSSLAWLDEHTLVTTSHDASVKEWTISY' A
#
# COMPACT_ATOMS: atom_id res chain seq x y z
N MET A 1 10.32 12.16 2.14
CA MET A 1 10.01 10.82 2.66
C MET A 1 8.86 10.31 1.82
N ASP A 2 8.97 9.12 1.24
CA ASP A 2 7.99 8.55 0.32
C ASP A 2 6.81 7.94 1.09
N MET A 3 5.61 8.35 0.72
CA MET A 3 4.36 8.08 1.46
C MET A 3 3.45 7.14 0.66
N MET A 4 4.03 6.42 -0.30
CA MET A 4 3.31 5.75 -1.37
C MET A 4 3.41 4.24 -1.23
N VAL A 5 2.38 3.55 -1.69
CA VAL A 5 2.40 2.10 -1.89
C VAL A 5 2.09 1.82 -3.34
N TYR A 6 2.81 0.84 -3.88
CA TYR A 6 2.59 0.34 -5.23
C TYR A 6 2.36 -1.17 -5.15
N VAL A 7 1.36 -1.64 -5.89
CA VAL A 7 1.09 -3.05 -6.09
C VAL A 7 1.25 -3.33 -7.58
N TRP A 8 2.09 -4.29 -7.93
CA TRP A 8 2.40 -4.63 -9.31
C TRP A 8 1.90 -6.03 -9.65
N THR A 9 1.54 -6.21 -10.91
CA THR A 9 1.28 -7.53 -11.48
C THR A 9 2.55 -8.05 -12.13
N LEU A 10 3.04 -9.22 -11.73
CA LEU A 10 4.30 -9.77 -12.28
C LEU A 10 4.20 -10.13 -13.77
N SER A 11 3.02 -10.54 -14.24
CA SER A 11 2.80 -10.85 -15.66
C SER A 11 2.71 -9.61 -16.55
N ASP A 12 2.40 -8.44 -15.97
CA ASP A 12 2.35 -7.16 -16.67
C ASP A 12 2.79 -6.03 -15.72
N PRO A 13 4.10 -5.72 -15.68
CA PRO A 13 4.66 -4.72 -14.76
C PRO A 13 4.19 -3.28 -15.01
N GLU A 14 3.65 -2.99 -16.20
CA GLU A 14 3.07 -1.67 -16.50
C GLU A 14 1.74 -1.47 -15.78
N THR A 15 1.01 -2.56 -15.56
CA THR A 15 -0.21 -2.59 -14.76
C THR A 15 0.13 -2.57 -13.27
N ARG A 16 -0.13 -1.42 -12.64
CA ARG A 16 0.10 -1.22 -11.19
C ARG A 16 -1.01 -0.40 -10.54
N VAL A 17 -1.35 -0.76 -9.31
CA VAL A 17 -2.15 0.08 -8.42
C VAL A 17 -1.21 1.02 -7.68
N LYS A 18 -1.52 2.32 -7.70
CA LYS A 18 -0.75 3.36 -6.99
C LYS A 18 -1.60 3.97 -5.89
N ILE A 19 -1.22 3.73 -4.64
CA ILE A 19 -1.83 4.35 -3.47
C ILE A 19 -0.97 5.57 -3.08
N GLN A 20 -1.45 6.75 -3.44
CA GLN A 20 -0.81 8.01 -3.07
C GLN A 20 -1.19 8.38 -1.64
N ASP A 21 -0.24 8.99 -0.93
CA ASP A 21 -0.44 9.50 0.43
C ASP A 21 -1.03 8.48 1.40
N ALA A 22 -0.60 7.22 1.30
CA ALA A 22 -1.05 6.13 2.16
C ALA A 22 -0.90 6.51 3.64
N HIS A 23 0.23 7.11 3.99
CA HIS A 23 0.49 7.71 5.30
C HIS A 23 1.03 9.13 5.12
N ARG A 24 0.14 10.13 5.10
CA ARG A 24 0.51 11.53 4.78
C ARG A 24 1.57 12.06 5.76
N LEU A 25 2.66 12.60 5.21
CA LEU A 25 3.88 13.11 5.88
C LEU A 25 4.78 12.06 6.54
N HIS A 26 4.49 10.76 6.41
CA HIS A 26 5.26 9.69 7.04
C HIS A 26 5.56 8.56 6.03
N HIS A 27 6.68 7.86 6.20
CA HIS A 27 6.97 6.68 5.37
C HIS A 27 6.08 5.51 5.78
N VAL A 28 5.79 4.63 4.82
CA VAL A 28 5.23 3.32 5.14
C VAL A 28 6.35 2.46 5.75
N SER A 29 6.13 1.94 6.96
CA SER A 29 7.15 1.18 7.70
C SER A 29 6.99 -0.32 7.57
N SER A 30 5.78 -0.82 7.30
CA SER A 30 5.50 -2.24 7.05
C SER A 30 4.20 -2.42 6.28
N LEU A 31 4.07 -3.58 5.64
CA LEU A 31 2.90 -3.99 4.88
C LEU A 31 2.67 -5.50 4.98
N ALA A 32 1.42 -5.91 4.89
CA ALA A 32 1.01 -7.31 4.85
C ALA A 32 -0.33 -7.46 4.10
N TRP A 33 -0.49 -8.57 3.38
CA TRP A 33 -1.79 -8.98 2.86
C TRP A 33 -2.52 -9.77 3.94
N LEU A 34 -3.76 -9.39 4.26
CA LEU A 34 -4.63 -10.18 5.15
C LEU A 34 -5.33 -11.31 4.39
N ASP A 35 -5.65 -11.04 3.12
CA ASP A 35 -6.28 -11.95 2.19
C ASP A 35 -5.95 -11.54 0.74
N GLU A 36 -6.62 -12.13 -0.25
CA GLU A 36 -6.40 -11.88 -1.68
C GLU A 36 -6.68 -10.43 -2.13
N HIS A 37 -7.50 -9.68 -1.37
CA HIS A 37 -7.98 -8.35 -1.75
C HIS A 37 -7.74 -7.28 -0.69
N THR A 38 -7.17 -7.62 0.47
CA THR A 38 -6.98 -6.68 1.58
C THR A 38 -5.51 -6.50 1.91
N LEU A 39 -4.98 -5.31 1.62
CA LEU A 39 -3.63 -4.89 1.98
C LEU A 39 -3.66 -4.01 3.23
N VAL A 40 -2.76 -4.27 4.18
CA VAL A 40 -2.60 -3.47 5.40
C VAL A 40 -1.26 -2.77 5.39
N THR A 41 -1.25 -1.51 5.80
CA THR A 41 -0.04 -0.68 5.93
C THR A 41 0.07 -0.09 7.34
N THR A 42 1.31 0.03 7.83
CA THR A 42 1.62 0.72 9.09
C THR A 42 2.62 1.85 8.86
N SER A 43 2.61 2.83 9.76
CA SER A 43 3.56 3.95 9.71
C SER A 43 3.84 4.55 11.10
N HIS A 44 4.83 5.43 11.15
CA HIS A 44 5.15 6.27 12.31
C HIS A 44 4.14 7.42 12.52
N ASP A 45 3.11 7.52 11.67
CA ASP A 45 1.95 8.42 11.90
C ASP A 45 0.96 7.89 12.96
N ALA A 46 1.32 6.79 13.63
CA ALA A 46 0.52 6.08 14.63
C ALA A 46 -0.81 5.51 14.09
N SER A 47 -0.87 5.18 12.80
CA SER A 47 -2.02 4.53 12.19
C SER A 47 -1.69 3.17 11.56
N VAL A 48 -2.73 2.34 11.51
CA VAL A 48 -2.83 1.14 10.67
C VAL A 48 -3.97 1.39 9.70
N LYS A 49 -3.75 1.16 8.41
CA LYS A 49 -4.75 1.40 7.35
C LYS A 49 -4.94 0.13 6.53
N GLU A 50 -6.19 -0.15 6.19
CA GLU A 50 -6.58 -1.25 5.33
C GLU A 50 -7.01 -0.70 3.96
N TRP A 51 -6.63 -1.39 2.90
CA TRP A 51 -6.89 -1.02 1.52
C TRP A 51 -7.50 -2.21 0.79
N THR A 52 -8.67 -2.03 0.21
CA THR A 52 -9.24 -3.00 -0.73
C THR A 52 -8.59 -2.83 -2.08
N ILE A 53 -7.95 -3.89 -2.58
CA ILE A 53 -7.28 -3.92 -3.88
C ILE A 53 -8.14 -4.72 -4.86
N SER A 54 -8.58 -4.02 -5.91
CA SER A 54 -9.31 -4.59 -7.05
C SER A 54 -8.57 -4.30 -8.35
N TYR A 55 -8.55 -5.28 -9.25
CA TYR A 55 -7.93 -5.21 -10.58
C TYR A 55 -8.98 -5.15 -11.68
#